data_AF-M2S842-F1
#
_entry.id   AF-M2S842-F1
#
_cell.length_a   1.000
_cell.length_b   1.000
_cell.length_c   1.000
_cell.angle_alpha   90.00
_cell.angle_beta   90.00
_cell.angle_gamma   90.00
#
_symmetry.space_group_name_H-M   'P 1'
#
loop_
_entity.id
_entity.type
_entity.pdbx_description
1 polymer ?
#
loop_
_entity_poly.entity_id
_entity_poly.type
_entity_poly.pdbx_seq_one_letter_code
_entity_poly.pdbx_strand_id
1 'polypeptide(L)'
;MAPLTTQGPEAQLLAPLWQPQPKVSSKRQNRVDHHTRDAPLGYDYDISSLALVFVPFPFTSGGSAVYTMDPSEARRFSTSTAERVGLLKAHDSAAKQHQYGAIADTTDIESLLGRDGTTEELGTTARQEAKLLFKYSVPLMGTYLLQYSFSLVTIFVVGHIGTDELGAVSLATMTANITGLAVYEGLATSLDTLCAQAYGSGKKTMVGLHLQRMILFMLAVTLPIGAIWLCSGWILAALVPEKELAHLAGYYLSLLLAGAPGYAIFEAGKRFTQAQGLFNASLFVLLIATPVNIALNYVFVFILNWNLTGAALATVVSNNLLPVLLFIYVYFVNPASLECWGGFTKAAFTNWGPMAKLAVPGIIMVETEWLAFDILTFSTSYLSTAHLAAQSIVMTLAVAIYHVPFSVGVAVSTRLGNLIGAGSLSAARTATKTYVATFLAIGLIDFTFLTAFRNILPRAFSSDPEVVSIVATVLPLLATFQFADSTTAMVNALLRGLGKQSIGGMCNLFVYYIIAVPLALFLCFPRDLKLVGLWTGCAVGSSCITISEGIYMKFYDWRKAVEDAKERQE
;
A
#
# COMPACT_ATOMS: atom_id res chain seq x y z
N MET A 1 -85.37 18.44 -26.77
CA MET A 1 -85.75 18.20 -25.37
C MET A 1 -84.67 17.33 -24.75
N ALA A 2 -84.13 17.55 -23.56
CA ALA A 2 -83.97 18.78 -22.77
C ALA A 2 -82.67 18.62 -21.92
N PRO A 3 -81.98 19.70 -21.49
CA PRO A 3 -80.54 19.62 -21.18
C PRO A 3 -80.13 20.08 -19.75
N LEU A 4 -78.79 20.14 -19.52
CA LEU A 4 -78.06 20.86 -18.44
C LEU A 4 -77.98 20.16 -17.05
N THR A 5 -76.76 19.82 -16.58
CA THR A 5 -75.93 20.48 -15.51
C THR A 5 -76.35 20.20 -14.05
N THR A 6 -75.53 20.17 -12.98
CA THR A 6 -74.06 20.14 -12.65
C THR A 6 -73.98 19.73 -11.13
N GLN A 7 -72.93 19.80 -10.29
CA GLN A 7 -71.56 20.36 -10.35
C GLN A 7 -70.63 19.75 -9.27
N GLY A 8 -69.33 19.62 -9.58
CA GLY A 8 -68.22 19.73 -8.60
C GLY A 8 -67.84 18.48 -7.76
N PRO A 9 -66.58 18.41 -7.26
CA PRO A 9 -66.09 17.36 -6.34
C PRO A 9 -65.77 17.88 -4.92
N GLU A 10 -65.66 16.99 -3.92
CA GLU A 10 -64.54 16.95 -2.95
C GLU A 10 -64.65 15.78 -1.94
N ALA A 11 -63.69 15.70 -1.01
CA ALA A 11 -63.43 14.59 -0.09
C ALA A 11 -64.51 14.33 0.99
N GLN A 12 -64.48 13.14 1.58
CA GLN A 12 -65.08 12.86 2.89
C GLN A 12 -64.07 12.22 3.85
N LEU A 13 -64.16 12.61 5.13
CA LEU A 13 -63.25 12.26 6.22
C LEU A 13 -63.96 11.46 7.32
N LEU A 14 -63.18 10.61 8.01
CA LEU A 14 -63.42 10.10 9.39
C LEU A 14 -64.66 9.18 9.53
N ALA A 15 -64.85 8.42 10.61
CA ALA A 15 -64.24 8.38 11.95
C ALA A 15 -64.17 6.90 12.46
N PRO A 16 -63.87 6.56 13.74
CA PRO A 16 -63.50 7.39 14.90
C PRO A 16 -62.26 6.92 15.70
N LEU A 17 -61.93 7.64 16.78
CA LEU A 17 -60.91 7.29 17.77
C LEU A 17 -61.51 6.64 19.02
N TRP A 18 -60.73 5.80 19.71
CA TRP A 18 -60.65 5.58 21.18
C TRP A 18 -59.62 4.44 21.42
N GLN A 19 -58.85 4.28 22.49
CA GLN A 19 -58.22 5.04 23.60
C GLN A 19 -57.83 3.97 24.68
N PRO A 20 -56.91 4.22 25.64
CA PRO A 20 -56.15 3.15 26.31
C PRO A 20 -56.57 2.80 27.75
N GLN A 21 -55.98 1.72 28.29
CA GLN A 21 -56.19 1.13 29.63
C GLN A 21 -54.81 0.72 30.25
N PRO A 22 -54.66 0.61 31.59
CA PRO A 22 -54.15 1.75 32.36
C PRO A 22 -52.88 1.47 33.20
N LYS A 23 -52.29 2.54 33.76
CA LYS A 23 -51.30 2.45 34.85
C LYS A 23 -52.00 2.32 36.21
N VAL A 24 -51.47 1.47 37.08
CA VAL A 24 -51.77 1.44 38.53
C VAL A 24 -50.51 1.84 39.29
N SER A 25 -50.67 2.46 40.46
CA SER A 25 -49.55 2.89 41.32
C SER A 25 -49.89 2.72 42.80
N SER A 26 -48.88 2.60 43.66
CA SER A 26 -48.85 3.24 44.98
C SER A 26 -47.47 3.09 45.64
N LYS A 27 -47.19 3.96 46.62
CA LYS A 27 -45.97 3.96 47.46
C LYS A 27 -46.27 3.27 48.80
N ARG A 28 -45.28 2.63 49.43
CA ARG A 28 -44.98 2.63 50.90
C ARG A 28 -43.80 1.67 51.21
N GLN A 29 -42.99 1.78 52.28
CA GLN A 29 -42.58 2.92 53.14
C GLN A 29 -41.50 2.49 54.18
N ASN A 30 -40.42 3.28 54.33
CA ASN A 30 -39.39 3.23 55.43
C ASN A 30 -38.53 1.93 55.52
N ARG A 31 -37.32 1.87 56.14
CA ARG A 31 -36.59 2.82 57.03
C ARG A 31 -35.05 2.68 56.90
N VAL A 32 -34.37 3.77 57.23
CA VAL A 32 -32.91 4.01 57.45
C VAL A 32 -32.22 3.00 58.39
N ASP A 33 -30.93 2.71 58.14
CA ASP A 33 -29.83 2.79 59.14
C ASP A 33 -28.42 2.83 58.50
N HIS A 34 -27.46 3.48 59.19
CA HIS A 34 -26.04 3.57 58.82
C HIS A 34 -25.19 2.58 59.64
N HIS A 35 -24.18 1.91 59.04
CA HIS A 35 -22.78 2.01 59.50
C HIS A 35 -21.75 1.26 58.63
N THR A 36 -20.66 1.96 58.29
CA THR A 36 -19.26 1.48 58.05
C THR A 36 -18.98 0.06 57.52
N ARG A 37 -18.28 0.00 56.37
CA ARG A 37 -16.91 -0.56 56.29
C ARG A 37 -16.17 -0.12 55.02
N ASP A 38 -14.86 0.02 55.15
CA ASP A 38 -13.96 0.64 54.16
C ASP A 38 -13.38 -0.38 53.16
N ALA A 39 -13.27 0.02 51.89
CA ALA A 39 -12.38 -0.59 50.89
C ALA A 39 -12.22 0.32 49.66
N PRO A 40 -11.12 1.09 49.52
CA PRO A 40 -10.80 1.75 48.26
C PRO A 40 -10.20 0.75 47.26
N LEU A 41 -10.87 0.53 46.13
CA LEU A 41 -10.27 -0.17 44.98
C LEU A 41 -9.28 0.77 44.28
N GLY A 42 -8.01 0.71 44.70
CA GLY A 42 -6.92 1.35 43.99
C GLY A 42 -6.64 0.63 42.68
N TYR A 43 -6.58 1.38 41.58
CA TYR A 43 -5.97 0.91 40.33
C TYR A 43 -4.46 1.20 40.40
N ASP A 44 -3.67 0.19 40.76
CA ASP A 44 -2.21 0.26 40.68
C ASP A 44 -1.77 0.22 39.22
N TYR A 45 -1.35 1.37 38.70
CA TYR A 45 -0.69 1.49 37.40
C TYR A 45 0.79 1.08 37.53
N ASP A 46 1.05 -0.22 37.76
CA ASP A 46 2.43 -0.73 37.81
C ASP A 46 3.02 -0.95 36.41
N ILE A 47 3.64 0.10 35.88
CA ILE A 47 4.29 0.14 34.56
C ILE A 47 5.63 -0.66 34.57
N SER A 48 6.07 -1.19 35.72
CA SER A 48 7.34 -1.93 35.87
C SER A 48 7.40 -3.27 35.12
N SER A 49 6.27 -3.73 34.57
CA SER A 49 6.13 -5.03 33.90
C SER A 49 6.52 -5.05 32.41
N LEU A 50 6.76 -3.89 31.78
CA LEU A 50 7.22 -3.80 30.36
C LEU A 50 8.73 -4.06 30.18
N ALA A 51 9.30 -4.97 30.97
CA ALA A 51 10.71 -5.30 30.95
C ALA A 51 11.10 -6.19 29.75
N LEU A 52 11.82 -5.59 28.79
CA LEU A 52 12.51 -6.18 27.63
C LEU A 52 12.88 -7.69 27.76
N VAL A 53 12.01 -8.58 27.27
CA VAL A 53 12.34 -10.01 27.14
C VAL A 53 13.19 -10.24 25.89
N PHE A 54 14.50 -9.98 26.01
CA PHE A 54 15.48 -10.54 25.09
C PHE A 54 15.48 -12.06 25.20
N VAL A 55 15.28 -12.77 24.09
CA VAL A 55 15.45 -14.23 24.02
C VAL A 55 16.95 -14.56 24.02
N PRO A 56 17.51 -15.22 25.05
CA PRO A 56 18.92 -15.59 25.08
C PRO A 56 19.12 -16.93 24.39
N PHE A 57 19.93 -16.96 23.32
CA PHE A 57 20.39 -18.22 22.73
C PHE A 57 21.35 -18.94 23.71
N PRO A 58 21.17 -20.25 23.98
CA PRO A 58 21.97 -20.95 24.96
C PRO A 58 23.35 -21.35 24.40
N PHE A 59 24.37 -20.53 24.71
CA PHE A 59 25.77 -20.94 24.69
C PHE A 59 26.37 -20.78 26.09
N THR A 60 26.19 -21.79 26.93
CA THR A 60 26.84 -21.87 28.25
C THR A 60 28.28 -22.36 28.10
N SER A 61 29.25 -21.51 28.43
CA SER A 61 30.66 -21.89 28.55
C SER A 61 31.08 -22.00 30.02
N GLY A 62 31.98 -22.95 30.33
CA GLY A 62 32.48 -23.20 31.68
C GLY A 62 32.09 -24.57 32.23
N GLY A 63 32.97 -25.56 32.06
CA GLY A 63 32.79 -26.93 32.56
C GLY A 63 34.02 -27.79 32.26
N SER A 64 34.88 -27.96 33.26
CA SER A 64 36.22 -28.53 33.11
C SER A 64 36.23 -30.00 32.68
N ALA A 65 36.71 -30.29 31.46
CA ALA A 65 37.08 -31.64 31.03
C ALA A 65 38.29 -31.58 30.08
N VAL A 66 39.38 -32.27 30.43
CA VAL A 66 40.56 -32.44 29.57
C VAL A 66 40.38 -33.69 28.72
N TYR A 67 40.32 -33.55 27.39
CA TYR A 67 40.57 -34.64 26.45
C TYR A 67 41.31 -34.14 25.21
N THR A 68 42.08 -35.05 24.60
CA THR A 68 43.16 -34.78 23.65
C THR A 68 42.72 -34.77 22.19
N MET A 69 43.51 -34.12 21.33
CA MET A 69 43.47 -34.35 19.89
C MET A 69 44.12 -35.70 19.51
N ASP A 70 43.82 -36.12 18.28
CA ASP A 70 44.34 -37.24 17.48
C ASP A 70 43.58 -38.59 17.53
N PRO A 71 43.58 -39.38 16.42
CA PRO A 71 43.09 -38.93 15.11
C PRO A 71 42.19 -39.97 14.40
N SER A 72 41.68 -39.60 13.22
CA SER A 72 41.29 -40.50 12.11
C SER A 72 40.62 -41.86 12.41
N GLU A 73 39.30 -41.95 12.27
CA GLU A 73 38.69 -42.88 11.29
C GLU A 73 37.19 -42.63 10.98
N ALA A 74 36.75 -43.21 9.86
CA ALA A 74 35.37 -43.58 9.52
C ALA A 74 34.18 -42.63 9.81
N ARG A 75 33.97 -41.63 8.94
CA ARG A 75 32.60 -41.27 8.48
C ARG A 75 32.52 -41.30 6.95
N ARG A 76 32.16 -42.47 6.41
CA ARG A 76 32.04 -42.70 4.96
C ARG A 76 30.68 -42.21 4.42
N PHE A 77 30.67 -41.04 3.78
CA PHE A 77 29.75 -40.73 2.67
C PHE A 77 30.48 -39.88 1.63
N SER A 78 31.44 -40.52 0.95
CA SER A 78 32.15 -39.95 -0.20
C SER A 78 31.44 -40.37 -1.48
N THR A 79 30.66 -39.45 -2.06
CA THR A 79 30.35 -39.50 -3.51
C THR A 79 31.49 -38.83 -4.26
N SER A 80 31.96 -39.45 -5.33
CA SER A 80 33.15 -39.02 -6.04
C SER A 80 32.94 -37.68 -6.77
N THR A 81 34.01 -36.91 -6.94
CA THR A 81 33.98 -35.68 -7.75
C THR A 81 33.56 -35.97 -9.20
N ALA A 82 33.83 -37.17 -9.71
CA ALA A 82 33.40 -37.63 -11.02
C ALA A 82 31.87 -37.78 -11.12
N GLU A 83 31.21 -38.36 -10.11
CA GLU A 83 29.74 -38.48 -10.08
C GLU A 83 29.05 -37.11 -10.03
N ARG A 84 29.61 -36.14 -9.29
CA ARG A 84 29.07 -34.76 -9.27
C ARG A 84 29.11 -34.11 -10.66
N VAL A 85 30.22 -34.27 -11.39
CA VAL A 85 30.37 -33.73 -12.75
C VAL A 85 29.49 -34.50 -13.76
N GLY A 86 29.31 -35.81 -13.57
CA GLY A 86 28.40 -36.63 -14.39
C GLY A 86 26.94 -36.22 -14.24
N LEU A 87 26.46 -36.06 -13.01
CA LEU A 87 25.08 -35.67 -12.72
C LEU A 87 24.73 -34.26 -13.22
N LEU A 88 25.66 -33.31 -13.14
CA LEU A 88 25.47 -31.97 -13.73
C LEU A 88 25.29 -32.03 -15.25
N LYS A 89 26.20 -32.70 -15.97
CA LYS A 89 26.11 -32.83 -17.44
C LYS A 89 24.90 -33.62 -17.92
N ALA A 90 24.44 -34.60 -17.14
CA ALA A 90 23.21 -35.35 -17.44
C ALA A 90 21.97 -34.44 -17.39
N HIS A 91 21.93 -33.47 -16.48
CA HIS A 91 20.76 -32.60 -16.29
C HIS A 91 20.72 -31.41 -17.27
N ASP A 92 21.88 -30.88 -17.69
CA ASP A 92 22.00 -29.85 -18.73
C ASP A 92 21.42 -30.29 -20.09
N SER A 93 21.42 -31.60 -20.35
CA SER A 93 21.03 -32.17 -21.64
C SER A 93 19.50 -32.27 -21.88
N ALA A 94 18.68 -32.12 -20.82
CA ALA A 94 17.24 -32.38 -20.87
C ALA A 94 16.36 -31.16 -20.53
N ALA A 95 16.92 -30.09 -19.96
CA ALA A 95 16.16 -28.94 -19.46
C ALA A 95 15.95 -27.81 -20.49
N LYS A 96 16.40 -27.95 -21.75
CA LYS A 96 16.33 -26.91 -22.80
C LYS A 96 14.92 -26.69 -23.39
N GLN A 97 13.85 -26.80 -22.58
CA GLN A 97 12.47 -26.56 -23.01
C GLN A 97 11.49 -26.24 -21.85
N HIS A 98 11.54 -25.02 -21.30
CA HIS A 98 10.33 -24.26 -20.94
C HIS A 98 10.66 -22.77 -20.69
N GLN A 99 9.94 -21.86 -21.34
CA GLN A 99 10.25 -20.42 -21.32
C GLN A 99 9.79 -19.74 -20.02
N TYR A 100 10.73 -19.40 -19.14
CA TYR A 100 10.60 -18.25 -18.24
C TYR A 100 11.71 -17.24 -18.53
N GLY A 101 11.31 -16.04 -18.96
CA GLY A 101 12.24 -15.07 -19.56
C GLY A 101 13.16 -14.38 -18.56
N ALA A 102 14.26 -15.03 -18.23
CA ALA A 102 15.58 -14.39 -18.14
C ALA A 102 16.28 -14.54 -19.51
N ILE A 103 17.10 -13.56 -19.90
CA ILE A 103 18.04 -13.73 -21.02
C ILE A 103 19.31 -14.32 -20.41
N ALA A 104 19.65 -15.55 -20.78
CA ALA A 104 20.78 -16.29 -20.23
C ALA A 104 21.24 -17.43 -21.17
N ASP A 105 21.59 -17.10 -22.41
CA ASP A 105 22.64 -17.84 -23.12
C ASP A 105 23.93 -17.01 -22.95
N THR A 106 24.98 -17.59 -22.39
CA THR A 106 26.20 -16.83 -22.04
C THR A 106 26.95 -16.31 -23.27
N THR A 107 26.71 -16.89 -24.44
CA THR A 107 27.19 -16.40 -25.74
C THR A 107 26.60 -15.05 -26.14
N ASP A 108 25.43 -14.66 -25.63
CA ASP A 108 24.86 -13.32 -25.88
C ASP A 108 25.56 -12.22 -25.06
N ILE A 109 26.32 -12.59 -24.02
CA ILE A 109 27.12 -11.63 -23.23
C ILE A 109 28.43 -11.31 -23.97
N GLU A 110 29.01 -12.28 -24.69
CA GLU A 110 30.18 -12.07 -25.54
C GLU A 110 29.84 -11.31 -26.84
N SER A 111 28.59 -11.40 -27.34
CA SER A 111 28.14 -10.62 -28.50
C SER A 111 27.80 -9.16 -28.15
N LEU A 112 27.35 -8.87 -26.93
CA LEU A 112 27.14 -7.50 -26.40
C LEU A 112 28.44 -6.70 -26.22
N LEU A 113 29.62 -7.34 -26.26
CA LEU A 113 30.91 -6.68 -26.34
C LEU A 113 31.20 -6.28 -27.80
N GLY A 114 30.54 -5.20 -28.24
CA GLY A 114 30.74 -4.59 -29.55
C GLY A 114 32.23 -4.33 -29.83
N ARG A 115 32.68 -4.70 -31.04
CA ARG A 115 34.10 -4.76 -31.45
C ARG A 115 34.90 -3.47 -31.28
N ASP A 116 34.22 -2.33 -31.21
CA ASP A 116 34.82 -0.99 -31.13
C ASP A 116 34.80 -0.39 -29.70
N GLY A 117 34.45 -1.18 -28.68
CA GLY A 117 34.50 -0.76 -27.27
C GLY A 117 33.32 0.11 -26.80
N THR A 118 32.35 0.38 -27.67
CA THR A 118 31.04 0.93 -27.30
C THR A 118 30.09 -0.20 -26.91
N THR A 119 29.49 -0.11 -25.72
CA THR A 119 28.31 -0.93 -25.36
C THR A 119 27.17 -0.64 -26.35
N GLU A 120 26.62 -1.67 -27.00
CA GLU A 120 25.45 -1.50 -27.85
C GLU A 120 24.25 -0.98 -27.04
N GLU A 121 23.53 0.03 -27.53
CA GLU A 121 22.26 0.42 -26.90
C GLU A 121 21.25 -0.72 -27.04
N LEU A 122 20.63 -1.11 -25.92
CA LEU A 122 19.59 -2.15 -25.92
C LEU A 122 18.42 -1.74 -26.81
N GLY A 123 18.25 -2.38 -27.97
CA GLY A 123 17.09 -2.18 -28.83
C GLY A 123 15.79 -2.66 -28.17
N THR A 124 14.70 -1.91 -28.31
CA THR A 124 13.36 -2.37 -27.90
C THR A 124 12.27 -1.87 -28.85
N THR A 125 11.16 -2.58 -28.93
CA THR A 125 9.98 -2.22 -29.72
C THR A 125 8.76 -2.02 -28.82
N ALA A 126 7.81 -1.19 -29.26
CA ALA A 126 6.57 -0.95 -28.50
C ALA A 126 5.80 -2.25 -28.19
N ARG A 127 5.85 -3.25 -29.07
CA ARG A 127 5.23 -4.57 -28.83
C ARG A 127 5.93 -5.36 -27.72
N GLN A 128 7.26 -5.27 -27.61
CA GLN A 128 8.02 -5.89 -26.52
C GLN A 128 7.75 -5.18 -25.19
N GLU A 129 7.81 -3.85 -25.16
CA GLU A 129 7.54 -3.07 -23.94
C GLU A 129 6.10 -3.24 -23.44
N ALA A 130 5.09 -3.23 -24.32
CA ALA A 130 3.70 -3.48 -23.92
C ALA A 130 3.49 -4.90 -23.37
N LYS A 131 4.09 -5.92 -24.01
CA LYS A 131 4.05 -7.32 -23.50
C LYS A 131 4.77 -7.45 -22.15
N LEU A 132 5.87 -6.73 -21.97
CA LEU A 132 6.65 -6.75 -20.73
C LEU A 132 5.90 -6.05 -19.59
N LEU A 133 5.34 -4.87 -19.82
CA LEU A 133 4.46 -4.19 -18.87
C LEU A 133 3.28 -5.06 -18.46
N PHE A 134 2.58 -5.69 -19.40
CA PHE A 134 1.45 -6.56 -19.09
C PHE A 134 1.88 -7.73 -18.18
N LYS A 135 3.03 -8.37 -18.48
CA LYS A 135 3.63 -9.44 -17.65
C LYS A 135 3.98 -8.95 -16.24
N TYR A 136 4.41 -7.70 -16.07
CA TYR A 136 4.83 -7.14 -14.78
C TYR A 136 3.67 -6.57 -13.96
N SER A 137 2.66 -6.00 -14.62
CA SER A 137 1.58 -5.26 -13.97
C SER A 137 0.48 -6.17 -13.44
N VAL A 138 0.11 -7.24 -14.16
CA VAL A 138 -0.94 -8.18 -13.71
C VAL A 138 -0.60 -8.83 -12.35
N PRO A 139 0.63 -9.30 -12.10
CA PRO A 139 1.02 -9.79 -10.77
C PRO A 139 1.05 -8.70 -9.68
N LEU A 140 1.34 -7.45 -10.03
CA LEU A 140 1.28 -6.32 -9.11
C LEU A 140 -0.16 -5.94 -8.75
N MET A 141 -1.09 -5.96 -9.70
CA MET A 141 -2.51 -5.73 -9.45
C MET A 141 -3.05 -6.75 -8.44
N GLY A 142 -2.71 -8.03 -8.63
CA GLY A 142 -3.01 -9.08 -7.64
C GLY A 142 -2.30 -8.87 -6.30
N THR A 143 -1.04 -8.40 -6.31
CA THR A 143 -0.28 -8.05 -5.09
C THR A 143 -1.01 -6.97 -4.29
N TYR A 144 -1.30 -5.80 -4.86
CA TYR A 144 -1.90 -4.69 -4.11
C TYR A 144 -3.34 -4.98 -3.68
N LEU A 145 -4.15 -5.65 -4.51
CA LEU A 145 -5.50 -6.06 -4.12
C LEU A 145 -5.51 -7.09 -2.97
N LEU A 146 -4.59 -8.06 -2.96
CA LEU A 146 -4.45 -9.00 -1.84
C LEU A 146 -3.90 -8.33 -0.57
N GLN A 147 -2.99 -7.36 -0.71
CA GLN A 147 -2.46 -6.61 0.43
C GLN A 147 -3.54 -5.68 1.05
N TYR A 148 -4.34 -5.00 0.22
CA TYR A 148 -5.51 -4.22 0.66
C TYR A 148 -6.59 -5.10 1.32
N SER A 149 -6.73 -6.36 0.89
CA SER A 149 -7.70 -7.29 1.47
C SER A 149 -7.48 -7.58 2.97
N PHE A 150 -6.25 -7.44 3.51
CA PHE A 150 -5.98 -7.60 4.94
C PHE A 150 -6.80 -6.60 5.77
N SER A 151 -6.86 -5.34 5.33
CA SER A 151 -7.63 -4.29 5.99
C SER A 151 -9.14 -4.57 5.88
N LEU A 152 -9.62 -4.99 4.71
CA LEU A 152 -11.04 -5.33 4.50
C LEU A 152 -11.49 -6.51 5.37
N VAL A 153 -10.68 -7.58 5.45
CA VAL A 153 -10.94 -8.75 6.31
C VAL A 153 -11.02 -8.34 7.77
N THR A 154 -10.09 -7.50 8.22
CA THR A 154 -10.02 -7.04 9.61
C THR A 154 -11.21 -6.14 9.96
N ILE A 155 -11.58 -5.19 9.08
CA ILE A 155 -12.78 -4.35 9.22
C ILE A 155 -14.05 -5.20 9.26
N PHE A 156 -14.19 -6.19 8.36
CA PHE A 156 -15.36 -7.08 8.32
C PHE A 156 -15.50 -7.90 9.61
N VAL A 157 -14.41 -8.47 10.11
CA VAL A 157 -14.41 -9.26 11.35
C VAL A 157 -14.69 -8.40 12.57
N VAL A 158 -14.08 -7.21 12.67
CA VAL A 158 -14.32 -6.28 13.78
C VAL A 158 -15.76 -5.75 13.78
N GLY A 159 -16.37 -5.55 12.60
CA GLY A 159 -17.79 -5.18 12.48
C GLY A 159 -18.79 -6.22 13.00
N HIS A 160 -18.34 -7.43 13.36
CA HIS A 160 -19.15 -8.43 14.07
C HIS A 160 -18.95 -8.40 15.60
N ILE A 161 -17.99 -7.61 16.11
CA ILE A 161 -17.77 -7.42 17.56
C ILE A 161 -18.74 -6.35 18.08
N GLY A 162 -18.71 -5.16 17.45
CA GLY A 162 -19.51 -4.01 17.84
C GLY A 162 -19.30 -2.80 16.93
N THR A 163 -20.16 -1.79 17.08
CA THR A 163 -20.06 -0.51 16.34
C THR A 163 -18.84 0.29 16.74
N ASP A 164 -18.43 0.17 18.00
CA ASP A 164 -17.50 1.08 18.64
C ASP A 164 -16.07 0.59 18.38
N GLU A 165 -15.84 -0.73 18.43
CA GLU A 165 -14.63 -1.36 17.90
C GLU A 165 -14.46 -1.11 16.39
N LEU A 166 -15.55 -1.16 15.61
CA LEU A 166 -15.51 -0.89 14.16
C LEU A 166 -15.11 0.55 13.86
N GLY A 167 -15.69 1.52 14.57
CA GLY A 167 -15.30 2.93 14.46
C GLY A 167 -13.85 3.17 14.91
N ALA A 168 -13.44 2.56 16.01
CA ALA A 168 -12.09 2.65 16.54
C ALA A 168 -11.04 2.06 15.59
N VAL A 169 -11.27 0.86 15.02
CA VAL A 169 -10.37 0.25 14.03
C VAL A 169 -10.35 1.04 12.73
N SER A 170 -11.46 1.64 12.31
CA SER A 170 -11.51 2.50 11.12
C SER A 170 -10.65 3.77 11.33
N LEU A 171 -10.84 4.47 12.45
CA LEU A 171 -10.04 5.64 12.84
C LEU A 171 -8.55 5.30 13.00
N ALA A 172 -8.25 4.17 13.64
CA ALA A 172 -6.89 3.68 13.84
C ALA A 172 -6.20 3.29 12.53
N THR A 173 -6.93 2.64 11.61
CA THR A 173 -6.39 2.23 10.30
C THR A 173 -6.13 3.44 9.41
N MET A 174 -7.04 4.42 9.38
CA MET A 174 -6.82 5.71 8.70
C MET A 174 -5.59 6.43 9.26
N THR A 175 -5.47 6.51 10.58
CA THR A 175 -4.29 7.09 11.26
C THR A 175 -3.02 6.33 10.89
N ALA A 176 -3.05 4.99 10.88
CA ALA A 176 -1.91 4.14 10.53
C ALA A 176 -1.49 4.28 9.06
N ASN A 177 -2.44 4.52 8.14
CA ASN A 177 -2.17 4.79 6.73
C ASN A 177 -1.33 6.08 6.61
N ILE A 178 -1.88 7.22 7.04
CA ILE A 178 -1.26 8.55 6.93
C ILE A 178 0.07 8.63 7.71
N THR A 179 0.11 8.09 8.92
CA THR A 179 1.29 8.27 9.80
C THR A 179 2.32 7.16 9.67
N GLY A 180 2.13 6.16 8.80
CA GLY A 180 3.05 5.04 8.71
C GLY A 180 3.06 4.25 7.40
N LEU A 181 1.92 3.69 6.96
CA LEU A 181 1.93 2.78 5.80
C LEU A 181 2.24 3.52 4.49
N ALA A 182 1.62 4.69 4.26
CA ALA A 182 1.94 5.55 3.12
C ALA A 182 3.38 6.10 3.20
N VAL A 183 3.90 6.35 4.41
CA VAL A 183 5.30 6.74 4.62
C VAL A 183 6.24 5.62 4.19
N TYR A 184 5.97 4.36 4.55
CA TYR A 184 6.78 3.21 4.11
C TYR A 184 6.68 2.99 2.59
N GLU A 185 5.51 3.07 1.98
CA GLU A 185 5.37 2.98 0.52
C GLU A 185 6.12 4.12 -0.19
N GLY A 186 5.96 5.37 0.29
CA GLY A 186 6.65 6.56 -0.19
C GLY A 186 8.18 6.44 -0.12
N LEU A 187 8.71 5.96 1.01
CA LEU A 187 10.13 5.61 1.15
C LEU A 187 10.55 4.53 0.13
N ALA A 188 9.77 3.47 -0.01
CA ALA A 188 10.04 2.35 -0.92
C ALA A 188 10.12 2.80 -2.39
N THR A 189 9.39 3.84 -2.81
CA THR A 189 9.44 4.36 -4.19
C THR A 189 10.83 4.81 -4.64
N SER A 190 11.75 5.10 -3.71
CA SER A 190 13.15 5.42 -4.07
C SER A 190 13.95 4.18 -4.50
N LEU A 191 13.53 2.97 -4.13
CA LEU A 191 14.11 1.72 -4.63
C LEU A 191 13.68 1.43 -6.08
N ASP A 192 12.49 1.90 -6.50
CA ASP A 192 12.07 1.85 -7.92
C ASP A 192 13.03 2.64 -8.83
N THR A 193 13.77 3.61 -8.27
CA THR A 193 14.92 4.27 -8.91
C THR A 193 16.22 3.50 -8.65
N LEU A 194 16.62 3.34 -7.39
CA LEU A 194 17.98 2.94 -7.02
C LEU A 194 18.28 1.48 -7.36
N CYS A 195 17.41 0.54 -6.97
CA CYS A 195 17.59 -0.87 -7.30
C CYS A 195 17.45 -1.11 -8.82
N ALA A 196 16.54 -0.39 -9.47
CA ALA A 196 16.35 -0.51 -10.91
C ALA A 196 17.57 0.00 -11.72
N GLN A 197 18.04 1.21 -11.43
CA GLN A 197 19.22 1.77 -12.10
C GLN A 197 20.49 0.96 -11.80
N ALA A 198 20.66 0.43 -10.58
CA ALA A 198 21.78 -0.44 -10.22
C ALA A 198 21.73 -1.82 -10.89
N TYR A 199 20.54 -2.41 -11.06
CA TYR A 199 20.37 -3.65 -11.81
C TYR A 199 20.63 -3.43 -13.31
N GLY A 200 20.09 -2.33 -13.86
CA GLY A 200 20.26 -1.94 -15.26
C GLY A 200 21.72 -1.66 -15.65
N SER A 201 22.52 -1.09 -14.75
CA SER A 201 23.96 -0.83 -15.00
C SER A 201 24.86 -2.06 -14.80
N GLY A 202 24.29 -3.22 -14.50
CA GLY A 202 25.05 -4.45 -14.21
C GLY A 202 25.68 -4.50 -12.82
N LYS A 203 25.60 -3.42 -12.01
CA LYS A 203 26.07 -3.36 -10.61
C LYS A 203 25.14 -4.13 -9.65
N LYS A 204 24.80 -5.39 -9.97
CA LYS A 204 23.77 -6.21 -9.31
C LYS A 204 23.86 -6.24 -7.78
N THR A 205 25.05 -6.34 -7.19
CA THR A 205 25.25 -6.37 -5.73
C THR A 205 24.89 -5.06 -5.02
N MET A 206 24.85 -3.93 -5.74
CA MET A 206 24.36 -2.66 -5.20
C MET A 206 22.86 -2.71 -4.89
N VAL A 207 22.08 -3.56 -5.58
CA VAL A 207 20.65 -3.77 -5.29
C VAL A 207 20.45 -4.29 -3.86
N GLY A 208 21.25 -5.27 -3.43
CA GLY A 208 21.28 -5.78 -2.06
C GLY A 208 21.75 -4.75 -1.03
N LEU A 209 22.72 -3.90 -1.39
CA LEU A 209 23.16 -2.78 -0.54
C LEU A 209 22.05 -1.72 -0.38
N HIS A 210 21.32 -1.38 -1.45
CA HIS A 210 20.19 -0.46 -1.39
C HIS A 210 19.03 -1.06 -0.58
N LEU A 211 18.76 -2.37 -0.70
CA LEU A 211 17.80 -3.07 0.17
C LEU A 211 18.20 -2.95 1.66
N GLN A 212 19.45 -3.28 2.00
CA GLN A 212 19.94 -3.19 3.39
C GLN A 212 19.87 -1.76 3.95
N ARG A 213 20.28 -0.76 3.15
CA ARG A 213 20.17 0.67 3.52
C ARG A 213 18.71 1.08 3.76
N MET A 214 17.78 0.68 2.89
CA MET A 214 16.38 1.05 3.03
C MET A 214 15.72 0.38 4.24
N ILE A 215 16.01 -0.89 4.52
CA ILE A 215 15.52 -1.57 5.73
C ILE A 215 15.97 -0.82 6.98
N LEU A 216 17.26 -0.48 7.09
CA LEU A 216 17.77 0.28 8.23
C LEU A 216 17.16 1.69 8.34
N PHE A 217 16.95 2.37 7.20
CA PHE A 217 16.37 3.71 7.16
C PHE A 217 14.88 3.69 7.54
N MET A 218 14.09 2.74 7.02
CA MET A 218 12.70 2.52 7.40
C MET A 218 12.55 2.18 8.88
N LEU A 219 13.38 1.28 9.42
CA LEU A 219 13.36 0.93 10.85
C LEU A 219 13.72 2.12 11.75
N ALA A 220 14.61 3.02 11.29
CA ALA A 220 14.87 4.29 11.99
C ALA A 220 13.66 5.25 11.92
N VAL A 221 12.92 5.26 10.82
CA VAL A 221 11.65 6.03 10.67
C VAL A 221 10.49 5.38 11.44
N THR A 222 10.51 4.07 11.70
CA THR A 222 9.57 3.40 12.60
C THR A 222 9.64 3.94 14.04
N LEU A 223 10.75 4.56 14.47
CA LEU A 223 10.88 5.14 15.82
C LEU A 223 9.94 6.36 16.05
N PRO A 224 9.97 7.44 15.25
CA PRO A 224 9.00 8.53 15.39
C PRO A 224 7.56 8.10 15.07
N ILE A 225 7.35 7.16 14.13
CA ILE A 225 6.01 6.58 13.87
C ILE A 225 5.49 5.89 15.14
N GLY A 226 6.33 5.07 15.78
CA GLY A 226 5.99 4.39 17.03
C GLY A 226 5.72 5.35 18.19
N ALA A 227 6.45 6.47 18.29
CA ALA A 227 6.15 7.51 19.26
C ALA A 227 4.76 8.14 19.03
N ILE A 228 4.37 8.38 17.78
CA ILE A 228 3.02 8.86 17.42
C ILE A 228 1.96 7.79 17.75
N TRP A 229 2.21 6.52 17.41
CA TRP A 229 1.25 5.43 17.62
C TRP A 229 1.06 5.08 19.10
N LEU A 230 2.09 5.16 19.93
CA LEU A 230 1.99 4.97 21.39
C LEU A 230 1.26 6.14 22.06
N CYS A 231 1.48 7.37 21.59
CA CYS A 231 0.77 8.57 22.09
C CYS A 231 -0.62 8.77 21.46
N SER A 232 -1.01 7.95 20.48
CA SER A 232 -2.15 8.21 19.58
C SER A 232 -3.48 8.35 20.30
N GLY A 233 -3.73 7.63 21.39
CA GLY A 233 -4.97 7.78 22.17
C GLY A 233 -5.17 9.21 22.70
N TRP A 234 -4.10 9.91 23.08
CA TRP A 234 -4.15 11.32 23.50
C TRP A 234 -4.30 12.28 22.31
N ILE A 235 -3.63 11.98 21.19
CA ILE A 235 -3.69 12.79 19.96
C ILE A 235 -5.10 12.74 19.37
N LEU A 236 -5.66 11.53 19.22
CA LEU A 236 -7.00 11.32 18.70
C LEU A 236 -8.07 11.89 19.64
N ALA A 237 -7.91 11.79 20.96
CA ALA A 237 -8.85 12.38 21.94
C ALA A 237 -8.81 13.93 22.00
N ALA A 238 -7.88 14.57 21.28
CA ALA A 238 -7.84 16.01 21.04
C ALA A 238 -8.39 16.41 19.65
N LEU A 239 -8.50 15.46 18.70
CA LEU A 239 -9.00 15.67 17.34
C LEU A 239 -10.46 15.24 17.17
N VAL A 240 -10.88 14.20 17.88
CA VAL A 240 -12.21 13.56 17.77
C VAL A 240 -13.04 13.88 19.03
N PRO A 241 -14.33 14.28 18.90
CA PRO A 241 -15.16 14.60 20.07
C PRO A 241 -15.37 13.41 21.03
N GLU A 242 -15.39 12.20 20.47
CA GLU A 242 -15.66 10.95 21.17
C GLU A 242 -14.36 10.32 21.70
N LYS A 243 -14.05 10.61 22.97
CA LYS A 243 -12.77 10.24 23.59
C LYS A 243 -12.59 8.75 23.82
N GLU A 244 -13.68 8.02 24.09
CA GLU A 244 -13.63 6.57 24.31
C GLU A 244 -13.23 5.83 23.02
N LEU A 245 -13.87 6.17 21.91
CA LEU A 245 -13.50 5.73 20.56
C LEU A 245 -12.03 6.06 20.23
N ALA A 246 -11.57 7.26 20.58
CA ALA A 246 -10.19 7.68 20.37
C ALA A 246 -9.16 6.91 21.22
N HIS A 247 -9.48 6.61 22.48
CA HIS A 247 -8.62 5.76 23.32
C HIS A 247 -8.60 4.31 22.80
N LEU A 248 -9.73 3.78 22.34
CA LEU A 248 -9.84 2.44 21.77
C LEU A 248 -9.06 2.31 20.45
N ALA A 249 -9.13 3.33 19.59
CA ALA A 249 -8.33 3.46 18.37
C ALA A 249 -6.83 3.55 18.69
N GLY A 250 -6.47 4.31 19.73
CA GLY A 250 -5.08 4.44 20.17
C GLY A 250 -4.48 3.16 20.75
N TYR A 251 -5.29 2.38 21.48
CA TYR A 251 -4.91 1.04 21.93
C TYR A 251 -4.62 0.13 20.72
N TYR A 252 -5.49 0.12 19.70
CA TYR A 252 -5.28 -0.67 18.48
C TYR A 252 -3.99 -0.24 17.73
N LEU A 253 -3.73 1.05 17.59
CA LEU A 253 -2.46 1.59 17.03
C LEU A 253 -1.22 1.14 17.80
N SER A 254 -1.28 1.13 19.14
CA SER A 254 -0.14 0.69 19.95
C SER A 254 0.20 -0.80 19.75
N LEU A 255 -0.81 -1.64 19.48
CA LEU A 255 -0.59 -3.04 19.11
C LEU A 255 -0.05 -3.18 17.68
N LEU A 256 -0.60 -2.42 16.71
CA LEU A 256 -0.14 -2.45 15.31
C LEU A 256 1.35 -2.10 15.15
N LEU A 257 1.95 -1.36 16.08
CA LEU A 257 3.37 -1.02 16.06
C LEU A 257 4.28 -2.26 15.97
N ALA A 258 3.89 -3.38 16.59
CA ALA A 258 4.62 -4.65 16.48
C ALA A 258 4.59 -5.25 15.06
N GLY A 259 3.63 -4.85 14.21
CA GLY A 259 3.51 -5.25 12.81
C GLY A 259 4.24 -4.33 11.83
N ALA A 260 4.56 -3.10 12.22
CA ALA A 260 5.15 -2.09 11.34
C ALA A 260 6.54 -2.48 10.78
N PRO A 261 7.48 -3.06 11.56
CA PRO A 261 8.76 -3.55 11.02
C PRO A 261 8.59 -4.60 9.92
N GLY A 262 7.64 -5.52 10.09
CA GLY A 262 7.34 -6.58 9.11
C GLY A 262 6.86 -6.02 7.77
N TYR A 263 5.91 -5.08 7.82
CA TYR A 263 5.41 -4.36 6.65
C TYR A 263 6.53 -3.59 5.94
N ALA A 264 7.34 -2.82 6.67
CA ALA A 264 8.44 -2.05 6.11
C ALA A 264 9.50 -2.92 5.41
N ILE A 265 9.91 -4.02 6.04
CA ILE A 265 10.87 -4.98 5.45
C ILE A 265 10.26 -5.64 4.20
N PHE A 266 8.95 -5.93 4.19
CA PHE A 266 8.26 -6.45 3.01
C PHE A 266 8.21 -5.43 1.87
N GLU A 267 7.88 -4.15 2.12
CA GLU A 267 7.90 -3.13 1.07
C GLU A 267 9.28 -3.00 0.41
N ALA A 268 10.35 -2.91 1.20
CA ALA A 268 11.71 -2.86 0.68
C ALA A 268 12.08 -4.15 -0.10
N GLY A 269 11.75 -5.32 0.46
CA GLY A 269 12.00 -6.63 -0.17
C GLY A 269 11.23 -6.84 -1.48
N LYS A 270 9.99 -6.36 -1.56
CA LYS A 270 9.21 -6.34 -2.81
C LYS A 270 10.01 -5.63 -3.90
N ARG A 271 10.51 -4.42 -3.64
CA ARG A 271 11.22 -3.63 -4.67
C ARG A 271 12.55 -4.27 -5.07
N PHE A 272 13.26 -4.96 -4.17
CA PHE A 272 14.42 -5.79 -4.51
C PHE A 272 14.09 -6.85 -5.56
N THR A 273 13.00 -7.62 -5.40
CA THR A 273 12.58 -8.62 -6.39
C THR A 273 12.06 -8.00 -7.69
N GLN A 274 11.35 -6.87 -7.61
CA GLN A 274 10.75 -6.20 -8.76
C GLN A 274 11.80 -5.58 -9.69
N ALA A 275 12.88 -4.98 -9.14
CA ALA A 275 14.02 -4.47 -9.92
C ALA A 275 14.62 -5.51 -10.89
N GLN A 276 14.65 -6.77 -10.44
CA GLN A 276 15.17 -7.93 -11.18
C GLN A 276 14.15 -8.53 -12.17
N GLY A 277 12.93 -8.01 -12.23
CA GLY A 277 11.84 -8.52 -13.08
C GLY A 277 10.96 -9.60 -12.42
N LEU A 278 11.14 -9.89 -11.12
CA LEU A 278 10.47 -10.98 -10.41
C LEU A 278 9.15 -10.54 -9.73
N PHE A 279 8.30 -9.82 -10.47
CA PHE A 279 7.01 -9.27 -10.00
C PHE A 279 6.02 -10.33 -9.45
N ASN A 280 6.21 -11.61 -9.77
CA ASN A 280 5.41 -12.72 -9.21
C ASN A 280 5.72 -13.02 -7.73
N ALA A 281 6.89 -12.62 -7.20
CA ALA A 281 7.34 -13.01 -5.87
C ALA A 281 6.37 -12.54 -4.77
N SER A 282 5.98 -11.26 -4.83
CA SER A 282 5.00 -10.66 -3.91
C SER A 282 3.61 -11.28 -4.02
N LEU A 283 3.18 -11.63 -5.25
CA LEU A 283 1.90 -12.29 -5.48
C LEU A 283 1.86 -13.67 -4.82
N PHE A 284 2.88 -14.51 -4.98
CA PHE A 284 2.93 -15.83 -4.35
C PHE A 284 2.97 -15.75 -2.83
N VAL A 285 3.70 -14.78 -2.27
CA VAL A 285 3.70 -14.51 -0.81
C VAL A 285 2.30 -14.15 -0.31
N LEU A 286 1.59 -13.25 -0.99
CA LEU A 286 0.26 -12.81 -0.58
C LEU A 286 -0.84 -13.86 -0.82
N LEU A 287 -0.73 -14.69 -1.86
CA LEU A 287 -1.63 -15.84 -2.05
C LEU A 287 -1.54 -16.86 -0.90
N ILE A 288 -0.43 -16.90 -0.17
CA ILE A 288 -0.26 -17.69 1.06
C ILE A 288 -0.69 -16.88 2.30
N ALA A 289 -0.31 -15.60 2.36
CA ALA A 289 -0.54 -14.76 3.53
C ALA A 289 -2.00 -14.29 3.71
N THR A 290 -2.78 -14.06 2.64
CA THR A 290 -4.20 -13.66 2.75
C THR A 290 -5.06 -14.76 3.39
N PRO A 291 -4.99 -16.05 2.98
CA PRO A 291 -5.68 -17.13 3.70
C PRO A 291 -5.26 -17.24 5.18
N VAL A 292 -3.97 -17.03 5.49
CA VAL A 292 -3.47 -17.04 6.87
C VAL A 292 -4.01 -15.84 7.66
N ASN A 293 -4.07 -14.65 7.08
CA ASN A 293 -4.67 -13.46 7.70
C ASN A 293 -6.17 -13.66 8.03
N ILE A 294 -6.92 -14.27 7.11
CA ILE A 294 -8.34 -14.63 7.32
C ILE A 294 -8.46 -15.65 8.46
N ALA A 295 -7.64 -16.71 8.45
CA ALA A 295 -7.65 -17.73 9.50
C ALA A 295 -7.27 -17.17 10.87
N LEU A 296 -6.25 -16.30 10.95
CA LEU A 296 -5.81 -15.67 12.19
C LEU A 296 -6.88 -14.73 12.75
N ASN A 297 -7.50 -13.88 11.91
CA ASN A 297 -8.62 -13.05 12.32
C ASN A 297 -9.78 -13.90 12.87
N TYR A 298 -10.17 -14.96 12.15
CA TYR A 298 -11.25 -15.85 12.59
C TYR A 298 -10.94 -16.55 13.92
N VAL A 299 -9.73 -17.11 14.08
CA VAL A 299 -9.32 -17.82 15.30
C VAL A 299 -9.20 -16.85 16.48
N PHE A 300 -8.48 -15.74 16.33
CA PHE A 300 -8.21 -14.83 17.45
C PHE A 300 -9.48 -14.07 17.91
N VAL A 301 -10.36 -13.69 16.98
CA VAL A 301 -11.59 -12.96 17.33
C VAL A 301 -12.69 -13.92 17.80
N PHE A 302 -13.07 -14.93 17.02
CA PHE A 302 -14.28 -15.74 17.32
C PHE A 302 -14.02 -17.00 18.14
N ILE A 303 -12.83 -17.62 18.05
CA ILE A 303 -12.51 -18.85 18.82
C ILE A 303 -11.88 -18.48 20.17
N LEU A 304 -10.86 -17.63 20.15
CA LEU A 304 -10.13 -17.22 21.37
C LEU A 304 -10.82 -16.05 22.11
N ASN A 305 -11.79 -15.39 21.49
CA ASN A 305 -12.56 -14.29 22.08
C ASN A 305 -11.67 -13.13 22.56
N TRP A 306 -10.59 -12.83 21.82
CA TRP A 306 -9.68 -11.71 22.08
C TRP A 306 -10.15 -10.38 21.48
N ASN A 307 -11.32 -10.36 20.84
CA ASN A 307 -11.99 -9.17 20.29
C ASN A 307 -11.02 -8.26 19.52
N LEU A 308 -10.98 -6.97 19.86
CA LEU A 308 -10.13 -5.95 19.25
C LEU A 308 -8.63 -6.31 19.28
N THR A 309 -8.14 -6.84 20.40
CA THR A 309 -6.76 -7.30 20.55
C THR A 309 -6.47 -8.46 19.61
N GLY A 310 -7.44 -9.35 19.37
CA GLY A 310 -7.35 -10.44 18.41
C GLY A 310 -7.19 -9.96 16.97
N ALA A 311 -7.99 -8.98 16.55
CA ALA A 311 -7.89 -8.36 15.22
C ALA A 311 -6.54 -7.66 15.00
N ALA A 312 -6.05 -6.94 16.02
CA ALA A 312 -4.73 -6.31 15.98
C ALA A 312 -3.60 -7.34 15.86
N LEU A 313 -3.62 -8.40 16.69
CA LEU A 313 -2.61 -9.46 16.68
C LEU A 313 -2.64 -10.26 15.37
N ALA A 314 -3.80 -10.51 14.78
CA ALA A 314 -3.91 -11.14 13.47
C ALA A 314 -3.20 -10.32 12.39
N THR A 315 -3.37 -8.99 12.42
CA THR A 315 -2.69 -8.04 11.52
C THR A 315 -1.17 -8.01 11.77
N VAL A 316 -0.74 -7.94 13.04
CA VAL A 316 0.68 -7.95 13.44
C VAL A 316 1.40 -9.21 12.99
N VAL A 317 0.81 -10.39 13.22
CA VAL A 317 1.38 -11.67 12.79
C VAL A 317 1.43 -11.76 11.27
N SER A 318 0.37 -11.32 10.57
CA SER A 318 0.33 -11.33 9.10
C SER A 318 1.42 -10.43 8.49
N ASN A 319 1.60 -9.21 9.01
CA ASN A 319 2.61 -8.28 8.50
C ASN A 319 4.05 -8.76 8.76
N ASN A 320 4.31 -9.44 9.87
CA ASN A 320 5.63 -10.05 10.14
C ASN A 320 5.87 -11.36 9.36
N LEU A 321 4.81 -12.05 8.92
CA LEU A 321 4.92 -13.25 8.08
C LEU A 321 5.32 -12.91 6.62
N LEU A 322 4.86 -11.78 6.09
CA LEU A 322 5.15 -11.32 4.72
C LEU A 322 6.66 -11.31 4.35
N PRO A 323 7.57 -10.67 5.10
CA PRO A 323 9.00 -10.67 4.76
C PRO A 323 9.65 -12.04 4.93
N VAL A 324 9.18 -12.87 5.87
CA VAL A 324 9.67 -14.25 6.07
C VAL A 324 9.33 -15.14 4.88
N LEU A 325 8.08 -15.09 4.40
CA LEU A 325 7.65 -15.79 3.20
C LEU A 325 8.40 -15.29 1.95
N LEU A 326 8.68 -13.99 1.84
CA LEU A 326 9.44 -13.43 0.72
C LEU A 326 10.90 -13.90 0.73
N PHE A 327 11.53 -13.97 1.91
CA PHE A 327 12.87 -14.56 2.05
C PHE A 327 12.88 -16.04 1.66
N ILE A 328 11.89 -16.82 2.11
CA ILE A 328 11.73 -18.24 1.73
C ILE A 328 11.58 -18.38 0.21
N TYR A 329 10.76 -17.54 -0.43
CA TYR A 329 10.60 -17.55 -1.89
C TYR A 329 11.93 -17.25 -2.62
N VAL A 330 12.65 -16.20 -2.21
CA VAL A 330 13.95 -15.83 -2.81
C VAL A 330 15.01 -16.91 -2.59
N TYR A 331 15.05 -17.56 -1.43
CA TYR A 331 16.06 -18.58 -1.13
C TYR A 331 15.77 -19.94 -1.79
N PHE A 332 14.52 -20.42 -1.75
CA PHE A 332 14.17 -21.78 -2.18
C PHE A 332 13.51 -21.86 -3.57
N VAL A 333 12.77 -20.82 -4.00
CA VAL A 333 11.99 -20.85 -5.27
C VAL A 333 12.71 -20.12 -6.40
N ASN A 334 13.44 -19.05 -6.11
CA ASN A 334 14.25 -18.34 -7.11
C ASN A 334 15.64 -17.93 -6.59
N PRO A 335 16.53 -18.90 -6.29
CA PRO A 335 17.88 -18.63 -5.77
C PRO A 335 18.76 -17.81 -6.73
N ALA A 336 18.44 -17.72 -8.02
CA ALA A 336 19.14 -16.84 -8.95
C ALA A 336 19.06 -15.35 -8.51
N SER A 337 17.98 -14.96 -7.82
CA SER A 337 17.83 -13.61 -7.27
C SER A 337 18.87 -13.26 -6.19
N LEU A 338 19.53 -14.26 -5.58
CA LEU A 338 20.60 -14.07 -4.59
C LEU A 338 21.88 -13.46 -5.21
N GLU A 339 22.05 -13.49 -6.53
CA GLU A 339 23.14 -12.78 -7.22
C GLU A 339 23.12 -11.27 -6.90
N CYS A 340 21.92 -10.69 -6.72
CA CYS A 340 21.75 -9.29 -6.38
C CYS A 340 21.94 -8.99 -4.87
N TRP A 341 22.04 -10.00 -4.00
CA TRP A 341 22.07 -9.80 -2.55
C TRP A 341 23.43 -9.30 -2.04
N GLY A 342 24.54 -9.82 -2.58
CA GLY A 342 25.91 -9.43 -2.20
C GLY A 342 26.36 -9.81 -0.77
N GLY A 343 25.44 -10.20 0.12
CA GLY A 343 25.72 -10.48 1.53
C GLY A 343 25.60 -9.25 2.43
N PHE A 344 25.54 -9.46 3.75
CA PHE A 344 25.48 -8.36 4.72
C PHE A 344 26.76 -7.55 4.73
N THR A 345 26.64 -6.21 4.67
CA THR A 345 27.81 -5.31 4.62
C THR A 345 27.68 -4.12 5.56
N LYS A 346 28.80 -3.73 6.19
CA LYS A 346 28.87 -2.51 7.03
C LYS A 346 28.59 -1.22 6.24
N ALA A 347 28.73 -1.25 4.91
CA ALA A 347 28.35 -0.14 4.02
C ALA A 347 26.84 0.20 4.07
N ALA A 348 26.00 -0.69 4.61
CA ALA A 348 24.59 -0.42 4.83
C ALA A 348 24.34 0.69 5.89
N PHE A 349 25.27 0.91 6.81
CA PHE A 349 25.19 1.95 7.85
C PHE A 349 25.77 3.31 7.41
N THR A 350 26.19 3.45 6.15
CA THR A 350 26.82 4.67 5.62
C THR A 350 26.20 5.10 4.29
N ASN A 351 26.45 6.35 3.89
CA ASN A 351 25.99 6.99 2.66
C ASN A 351 24.45 6.90 2.42
N TRP A 352 23.66 7.31 3.41
CA TRP A 352 22.20 7.41 3.29
C TRP A 352 21.72 8.66 2.52
N GLY A 353 22.60 9.66 2.31
CA GLY A 353 22.24 10.94 1.68
C GLY A 353 21.58 10.84 0.30
N PRO A 354 22.14 10.09 -0.67
CA PRO A 354 21.53 9.89 -1.99
C PRO A 354 20.17 9.20 -1.93
N MET A 355 19.97 8.28 -0.98
CA MET A 355 18.70 7.61 -0.74
C MET A 355 17.66 8.57 -0.15
N ALA A 356 18.01 9.32 0.91
CA ALA A 356 17.12 10.30 1.53
C ALA A 356 16.67 11.39 0.54
N LYS A 357 17.57 11.85 -0.37
CA LYS A 357 17.25 12.81 -1.44
C LYS A 357 16.18 12.33 -2.44
N LEU A 358 15.97 11.03 -2.57
CA LEU A 358 14.90 10.44 -3.41
C LEU A 358 13.68 10.02 -2.56
N ALA A 359 13.93 9.47 -1.37
CA ALA A 359 12.91 8.91 -0.49
C ALA A 359 12.06 9.97 0.19
N VAL A 360 12.61 11.12 0.60
CA VAL A 360 11.82 12.21 1.21
C VAL A 360 10.83 12.82 0.21
N PRO A 361 11.22 13.15 -1.04
CA PRO A 361 10.23 13.51 -2.06
C PRO A 361 9.26 12.37 -2.41
N GLY A 362 9.70 11.11 -2.32
CA GLY A 362 8.84 9.93 -2.48
C GLY A 362 7.71 9.87 -1.45
N ILE A 363 8.01 10.15 -0.16
CA ILE A 363 6.99 10.36 0.88
C ILE A 363 6.07 11.51 0.48
N ILE A 364 6.60 12.71 0.23
CA ILE A 364 5.79 13.92 -0.04
C ILE A 364 4.83 13.70 -1.22
N MET A 365 5.30 13.06 -2.29
CA MET A 365 4.54 12.74 -3.50
C MET A 365 3.32 11.84 -3.21
N VAL A 366 3.44 10.88 -2.28
CA VAL A 366 2.37 9.94 -1.87
C VAL A 366 1.48 10.54 -0.77
N GLU A 367 2.07 11.02 0.32
CA GLU A 367 1.34 11.58 1.47
C GLU A 367 0.46 12.78 1.11
N THR A 368 0.92 13.61 0.18
CA THR A 368 0.15 14.75 -0.31
C THR A 368 -1.21 14.32 -0.87
N GLU A 369 -1.23 13.22 -1.62
CA GLU A 369 -2.40 12.70 -2.32
C GLU A 369 -3.38 12.06 -1.33
N TRP A 370 -2.91 11.13 -0.50
CA TRP A 370 -3.73 10.47 0.53
C TRP A 370 -4.32 11.46 1.54
N LEU A 371 -3.48 12.33 2.13
CA LEU A 371 -3.95 13.30 3.13
C LEU A 371 -4.92 14.33 2.52
N ALA A 372 -4.78 14.69 1.23
CA ALA A 372 -5.77 15.52 0.55
C ALA A 372 -7.13 14.80 0.42
N PHE A 373 -7.15 13.51 0.07
CA PHE A 373 -8.39 12.73 0.01
C PHE A 373 -9.03 12.52 1.38
N ASP A 374 -8.25 12.32 2.44
CA ASP A 374 -8.78 12.22 3.81
C ASP A 374 -9.35 13.57 4.28
N ILE A 375 -8.66 14.70 4.07
CA ILE A 375 -9.19 16.06 4.36
C ILE A 375 -10.52 16.31 3.64
N LEU A 376 -10.62 15.97 2.36
CA LEU A 376 -11.85 16.13 1.59
C LEU A 376 -12.95 15.17 2.05
N THR A 377 -12.60 13.94 2.43
CA THR A 377 -13.56 12.94 2.94
C THR A 377 -14.10 13.34 4.30
N PHE A 378 -13.25 13.74 5.25
CA PHE A 378 -13.66 14.35 6.52
C PHE A 378 -14.57 15.57 6.29
N SER A 379 -14.27 16.39 5.29
CA SER A 379 -15.10 17.56 4.96
C SER A 379 -16.54 17.16 4.59
N THR A 380 -16.78 16.01 3.95
CA THR A 380 -18.16 15.58 3.61
C THR A 380 -19.04 15.29 4.83
N SER A 381 -18.47 15.10 6.03
CA SER A 381 -19.25 14.96 7.27
C SER A 381 -20.10 16.20 7.61
N TYR A 382 -19.69 17.38 7.14
CA TYR A 382 -20.44 18.63 7.31
C TYR A 382 -21.60 18.82 6.32
N LEU A 383 -21.84 17.87 5.40
CA LEU A 383 -22.95 17.91 4.43
C LEU A 383 -24.20 17.20 4.97
N SER A 384 -24.15 15.87 5.05
CA SER A 384 -25.12 15.02 5.75
C SER A 384 -24.55 13.60 5.94
N THR A 385 -25.19 12.80 6.79
CA THR A 385 -24.86 11.37 6.98
C THR A 385 -24.89 10.59 5.65
N ALA A 386 -25.88 10.84 4.79
CA ALA A 386 -25.99 10.21 3.48
C ALA A 386 -24.86 10.63 2.51
N HIS A 387 -24.40 11.89 2.58
CA HIS A 387 -23.28 12.37 1.78
C HIS A 387 -21.94 11.79 2.24
N LEU A 388 -21.74 11.63 3.56
CA LEU A 388 -20.57 10.96 4.13
C LEU A 388 -20.55 9.45 3.78
N ALA A 389 -21.69 8.77 3.89
CA ALA A 389 -21.83 7.37 3.48
C ALA A 389 -21.57 7.19 1.97
N ALA A 390 -22.10 8.09 1.14
CA ALA A 390 -21.83 8.11 -0.29
C ALA A 390 -20.34 8.34 -0.60
N GLN A 391 -19.68 9.28 0.09
CA GLN A 391 -18.25 9.55 -0.08
C GLN A 391 -17.40 8.33 0.30
N SER A 392 -17.74 7.59 1.36
CA SER A 392 -17.05 6.35 1.74
C SER A 392 -17.12 5.28 0.63
N ILE A 393 -18.27 5.13 -0.01
CA ILE A 393 -18.45 4.21 -1.15
C ILE A 393 -17.64 4.68 -2.37
N VAL A 394 -17.69 5.98 -2.68
CA VAL A 394 -16.93 6.58 -3.78
C VAL A 394 -15.42 6.44 -3.56
N MET A 395 -14.91 6.64 -2.35
CA MET A 395 -13.51 6.44 -1.98
C MET A 395 -13.09 4.96 -2.07
N THR A 396 -13.93 4.04 -1.62
CA THR A 396 -13.65 2.59 -1.71
C THR A 396 -13.53 2.15 -3.17
N LEU A 397 -14.42 2.64 -4.04
CA LEU A 397 -14.33 2.42 -5.50
C LEU A 397 -13.10 3.11 -6.11
N ALA A 398 -12.74 4.31 -5.65
CA ALA A 398 -11.58 5.05 -6.14
C ALA A 398 -10.26 4.32 -5.84
N VAL A 399 -10.05 3.86 -4.60
CA VAL A 399 -8.84 3.12 -4.19
C VAL A 399 -8.74 1.77 -4.91
N ALA A 400 -9.85 1.03 -5.00
CA ALA A 400 -9.89 -0.26 -5.69
C ALA A 400 -9.49 -0.15 -7.18
N ILE A 401 -9.85 0.96 -7.84
CA ILE A 401 -9.46 1.23 -9.23
C ILE A 401 -8.04 1.78 -9.32
N TYR A 402 -7.63 2.70 -8.44
CA TYR A 402 -6.28 3.30 -8.42
C TYR A 402 -5.15 2.26 -8.35
N HIS A 403 -5.37 1.11 -7.70
CA HIS A 403 -4.42 -0.01 -7.72
C HIS A 403 -4.05 -0.50 -9.14
N VAL A 404 -4.88 -0.26 -10.16
CA VAL A 404 -4.58 -0.60 -11.56
C VAL A 404 -3.49 0.32 -12.15
N PRO A 405 -3.67 1.65 -12.31
CA PRO A 405 -2.62 2.54 -12.78
C PRO A 405 -1.41 2.58 -11.83
N PHE A 406 -1.59 2.44 -10.50
CA PHE A 406 -0.46 2.39 -9.55
C PHE A 406 0.44 1.16 -9.80
N SER A 407 -0.14 -0.02 -9.99
CA SER A 407 0.61 -1.26 -10.33
C SER A 407 1.40 -1.11 -11.63
N VAL A 408 0.77 -0.55 -12.66
CA VAL A 408 1.41 -0.27 -13.94
C VAL A 408 2.50 0.79 -13.79
N GLY A 409 2.29 1.78 -12.92
CA GLY A 409 3.26 2.82 -12.57
C GLY A 409 4.50 2.28 -11.90
N VAL A 410 4.38 1.31 -10.98
CA VAL A 410 5.54 0.62 -10.40
C VAL A 410 6.32 -0.10 -11.51
N ALA A 411 5.65 -0.93 -12.32
CA ALA A 411 6.28 -1.64 -13.44
C ALA A 411 6.98 -0.69 -14.45
N VAL A 412 6.38 0.47 -14.75
CA VAL A 412 6.96 1.53 -15.58
C VAL A 412 8.19 2.15 -14.93
N SER A 413 8.11 2.57 -13.65
CA SER A 413 9.25 3.17 -12.96
C SER A 413 10.44 2.22 -12.89
N THR A 414 10.21 0.94 -12.60
CA THR A 414 11.25 -0.09 -12.57
C THR A 414 11.85 -0.35 -13.95
N ARG A 415 11.03 -0.60 -14.99
CA ARG A 415 11.56 -0.88 -16.34
C ARG A 415 12.29 0.34 -16.92
N LEU A 416 11.79 1.55 -16.68
CA LEU A 416 12.47 2.78 -17.09
C LEU A 416 13.79 2.96 -16.33
N GLY A 417 13.79 2.75 -15.02
CA GLY A 417 15.01 2.76 -14.19
C GLY A 417 16.07 1.78 -14.70
N ASN A 418 15.68 0.56 -15.08
CA ASN A 418 16.59 -0.42 -15.68
C ASN A 418 17.16 0.09 -17.02
N LEU A 419 16.36 0.72 -17.89
CA LEU A 419 16.82 1.26 -19.18
C LEU A 419 17.76 2.48 -19.03
N ILE A 420 17.49 3.35 -18.06
CA ILE A 420 18.35 4.50 -17.72
C ILE A 420 19.66 4.03 -17.07
N GLY A 421 19.61 3.03 -16.18
CA GLY A 421 20.80 2.40 -15.62
C GLY A 421 21.70 1.75 -16.67
N ALA A 422 21.09 1.12 -17.68
CA ALA A 422 21.78 0.58 -18.87
C ALA A 422 22.18 1.64 -19.91
N GLY A 423 22.02 2.93 -19.62
CA GLY A 423 22.37 4.04 -20.51
C GLY A 423 21.62 4.10 -21.86
N SER A 424 20.62 3.24 -22.07
CA SER A 424 20.00 2.99 -23.38
C SER A 424 18.85 3.96 -23.65
N LEU A 425 19.20 5.16 -24.11
CA LEU A 425 18.28 6.30 -24.27
C LEU A 425 17.29 6.12 -25.42
N SER A 426 17.68 5.47 -26.52
CA SER A 426 16.77 5.14 -27.62
C SER A 426 15.63 4.21 -27.16
N ALA A 427 15.95 3.20 -26.36
CA ALA A 427 14.95 2.34 -25.72
C ALA A 427 14.11 3.08 -24.69
N ALA A 428 14.70 3.84 -23.77
CA ALA A 428 13.97 4.60 -22.76
C ALA A 428 12.89 5.53 -23.38
N ARG A 429 13.20 6.15 -24.51
CA ARG A 429 12.26 6.99 -25.29
C ARG A 429 11.17 6.18 -25.99
N THR A 430 11.50 5.01 -26.54
CA THR A 430 10.53 4.11 -27.21
C THR A 430 9.57 3.46 -26.21
N ALA A 431 10.12 3.06 -25.07
CA ALA A 431 9.41 2.59 -23.90
C ALA A 431 8.41 3.65 -23.38
N THR A 432 8.89 4.87 -23.11
CA THR A 432 8.03 5.97 -22.62
C THR A 432 6.84 6.26 -23.54
N LYS A 433 7.01 6.26 -24.86
CA LYS A 433 5.89 6.40 -25.83
C LYS A 433 4.85 5.29 -25.67
N THR A 434 5.30 4.06 -25.44
CA THR A 434 4.45 2.90 -25.19
C THR A 434 3.70 3.04 -23.86
N TYR A 435 4.37 3.59 -22.85
CA TYR A 435 3.83 3.77 -21.50
C TYR A 435 2.71 4.83 -21.49
N VAL A 436 2.90 5.95 -22.21
CA VAL A 436 1.85 6.96 -22.41
C VAL A 436 0.61 6.36 -23.07
N ALA A 437 0.76 5.59 -24.14
CA ALA A 437 -0.36 4.90 -24.78
C ALA A 437 -1.04 3.87 -23.85
N THR A 438 -0.27 3.21 -22.97
CA THR A 438 -0.79 2.23 -22.00
C THR A 438 -1.65 2.91 -20.93
N PHE A 439 -1.18 4.01 -20.34
CA PHE A 439 -1.94 4.75 -19.32
C PHE A 439 -3.19 5.43 -19.87
N LEU A 440 -3.14 6.00 -21.07
CA LEU A 440 -4.33 6.54 -21.73
C LEU A 440 -5.39 5.46 -22.01
N ALA A 441 -4.97 4.22 -22.31
CA ALA A 441 -5.88 3.09 -22.44
C ALA A 441 -6.47 2.65 -21.10
N ILE A 442 -5.68 2.61 -20.03
CA ILE A 442 -6.14 2.30 -18.66
C ILE A 442 -7.19 3.32 -18.21
N GLY A 443 -6.86 4.62 -18.21
CA GLY A 443 -7.80 5.66 -17.82
C GLY A 443 -9.10 5.68 -18.63
N LEU A 444 -9.06 5.31 -19.92
CA LEU A 444 -10.26 5.15 -20.74
C LEU A 444 -11.09 3.93 -20.36
N ILE A 445 -10.45 2.81 -19.99
CA ILE A 445 -11.13 1.62 -19.46
C ILE A 445 -11.80 1.95 -18.12
N ASP A 446 -11.08 2.59 -17.21
CA ASP A 446 -11.58 2.97 -15.87
C ASP A 446 -12.76 3.96 -15.98
N PHE A 447 -12.62 4.98 -16.85
CA PHE A 447 -13.69 5.93 -17.17
C PHE A 447 -14.94 5.21 -17.70
N THR A 448 -14.76 4.29 -18.65
CA THR A 448 -15.86 3.55 -19.29
C THR A 448 -16.55 2.62 -18.30
N PHE A 449 -15.77 1.90 -17.49
CA PHE A 449 -16.27 0.99 -16.45
C PHE A 449 -17.13 1.73 -15.43
N LEU A 450 -16.59 2.79 -14.81
CA LEU A 450 -17.33 3.57 -13.81
C LEU A 450 -18.60 4.23 -14.39
N THR A 451 -18.51 4.78 -15.61
CA THR A 451 -19.65 5.45 -16.25
C THR A 451 -20.77 4.48 -16.66
N ALA A 452 -20.41 3.27 -17.11
CA ALA A 452 -21.35 2.23 -17.50
C ALA A 452 -22.03 1.55 -16.29
N PHE A 453 -21.24 1.19 -15.27
CA PHE A 453 -21.74 0.48 -14.09
C PHE A 453 -22.28 1.41 -12.98
N ARG A 454 -22.39 2.73 -13.22
CA ARG A 454 -22.82 3.74 -12.23
C ARG A 454 -24.15 3.46 -11.51
N ASN A 455 -25.08 2.75 -12.17
CA ASN A 455 -26.38 2.38 -11.61
C ASN A 455 -26.37 1.03 -10.86
N ILE A 456 -25.26 0.30 -10.94
CA ILE A 456 -25.09 -1.07 -10.44
C ILE A 456 -24.14 -1.06 -9.23
N LEU A 457 -22.96 -0.44 -9.37
CA LEU A 457 -21.94 -0.38 -8.31
C LEU A 457 -22.48 0.11 -6.95
N PRO A 458 -23.27 1.20 -6.84
CA PRO A 458 -23.72 1.69 -5.53
C PRO A 458 -24.57 0.67 -4.76
N ARG A 459 -25.36 -0.14 -5.49
CA ARG A 459 -26.26 -1.15 -4.93
C ARG A 459 -25.53 -2.37 -4.37
N ALA A 460 -24.23 -2.51 -4.63
CA ALA A 460 -23.38 -3.51 -4.00
C ALA A 460 -22.89 -3.09 -2.60
N PHE A 461 -22.97 -1.80 -2.26
CA PHE A 461 -22.49 -1.25 -0.99
C PHE A 461 -23.62 -0.76 -0.06
N SER A 462 -24.74 -0.30 -0.61
CA SER A 462 -25.87 0.19 0.20
C SER A 462 -27.23 -0.17 -0.40
N SER A 463 -28.19 -0.42 0.48
CA SER A 463 -29.62 -0.57 0.17
C SER A 463 -30.40 0.74 0.34
N ASP A 464 -29.77 1.80 0.85
CA ASP A 464 -30.38 3.12 1.03
C ASP A 464 -30.56 3.85 -0.33
N PRO A 465 -31.80 4.18 -0.75
CA PRO A 465 -32.05 4.88 -2.01
C PRO A 465 -31.40 6.27 -2.10
N GLU A 466 -31.24 7.01 -1.00
CA GLU A 466 -30.59 8.33 -1.02
C GLU A 466 -29.10 8.18 -1.33
N VAL A 467 -28.40 7.34 -0.56
CA VAL A 467 -26.97 7.05 -0.75
C VAL A 467 -26.72 6.48 -2.15
N VAL A 468 -27.53 5.52 -2.61
CA VAL A 468 -27.43 4.95 -3.98
C VAL A 468 -27.60 6.02 -5.06
N SER A 469 -28.51 6.99 -4.87
CA SER A 469 -28.75 8.10 -5.80
C SER A 469 -27.60 9.11 -5.84
N ILE A 470 -27.03 9.46 -4.68
CA ILE A 470 -25.86 10.35 -4.57
C ILE A 470 -24.66 9.72 -5.28
N VAL A 471 -24.32 8.48 -4.97
CA VAL A 471 -23.18 7.79 -5.60
C VAL A 471 -23.40 7.65 -7.11
N ALA A 472 -24.57 7.22 -7.57
CA ALA A 472 -24.87 7.08 -9.00
C ALA A 472 -24.73 8.40 -9.79
N THR A 473 -25.01 9.54 -9.14
CA THR A 473 -24.82 10.89 -9.69
C THR A 473 -23.34 11.29 -9.74
N VAL A 474 -22.54 10.90 -8.74
CA VAL A 474 -21.11 11.26 -8.63
C VAL A 474 -20.20 10.39 -9.51
N LEU A 475 -20.56 9.13 -9.76
CA LEU A 475 -19.68 8.18 -10.46
C LEU A 475 -19.19 8.58 -11.88
N PRO A 476 -19.95 9.29 -12.74
CA PRO A 476 -19.42 9.84 -14.00
C PRO A 476 -18.34 10.92 -13.81
N LEU A 477 -18.37 11.63 -12.69
CA LEU A 477 -17.30 12.57 -12.33
C LEU A 477 -16.11 11.84 -11.72
N LEU A 478 -16.33 10.80 -10.90
CA LEU A 478 -15.25 9.91 -10.45
C LEU A 478 -14.54 9.27 -11.65
N ALA A 479 -15.28 8.82 -12.67
CA ALA A 479 -14.75 8.33 -13.93
C ALA A 479 -13.82 9.36 -14.61
N THR A 480 -14.24 10.63 -14.63
CA THR A 480 -13.46 11.74 -15.20
C THR A 480 -12.20 12.02 -14.38
N PHE A 481 -12.30 11.97 -13.04
CA PHE A 481 -11.15 12.04 -12.14
C PHE A 481 -10.16 10.90 -12.39
N GLN A 482 -10.62 9.63 -12.40
CA GLN A 482 -9.77 8.45 -12.59
C GLN A 482 -9.00 8.46 -13.92
N PHE A 483 -9.57 9.05 -14.99
CA PHE A 483 -8.82 9.29 -16.23
C PHE A 483 -7.63 10.24 -16.02
N ALA A 484 -7.85 11.40 -15.38
CA ALA A 484 -6.80 12.37 -15.05
C ALA A 484 -5.79 11.80 -14.03
N ASP A 485 -6.25 10.95 -13.12
CA ASP A 485 -5.45 10.34 -12.07
C ASP A 485 -4.55 9.22 -12.60
N SER A 486 -5.06 8.38 -13.51
CA SER A 486 -4.27 7.42 -14.28
C SER A 486 -3.14 8.12 -15.05
N THR A 487 -3.40 9.30 -15.64
CA THR A 487 -2.34 10.11 -16.27
C THR A 487 -1.41 10.83 -15.27
N THR A 488 -1.82 10.98 -14.01
CA THR A 488 -0.99 11.52 -12.91
C THR A 488 -0.04 10.45 -12.34
N ALA A 489 -0.54 9.23 -12.15
CA ALA A 489 0.26 8.06 -11.82
C ALA A 489 1.31 7.76 -12.89
N MET A 490 1.00 8.01 -14.17
CA MET A 490 1.93 7.92 -15.30
C MET A 490 3.11 8.88 -15.17
N VAL A 491 2.88 10.19 -15.02
CA VAL A 491 3.98 11.17 -14.96
C VAL A 491 4.85 10.95 -13.72
N ASN A 492 4.23 10.68 -12.56
CA ASN A 492 4.94 10.34 -11.33
C ASN A 492 5.77 9.03 -11.47
N ALA A 493 5.28 8.01 -12.19
CA ALA A 493 6.06 6.81 -12.49
C ALA A 493 7.27 7.08 -13.40
N LEU A 494 7.13 7.97 -14.38
CA LEU A 494 8.22 8.36 -15.27
C LEU A 494 9.27 9.19 -14.52
N LEU A 495 8.85 10.13 -13.65
CA LEU A 495 9.76 10.86 -12.76
C LEU A 495 10.49 9.94 -11.77
N ARG A 496 9.82 8.90 -11.22
CA ARG A 496 10.49 7.85 -10.41
C ARG A 496 11.58 7.11 -11.21
N GLY A 497 11.29 6.67 -12.43
CA GLY A 497 12.27 5.96 -13.26
C GLY A 497 13.51 6.80 -13.62
N LEU A 498 13.34 8.11 -13.80
CA LEU A 498 14.42 9.09 -14.03
C LEU A 498 15.16 9.51 -12.73
N GLY A 499 14.60 9.22 -11.56
CA GLY A 499 15.12 9.69 -10.27
C GLY A 499 14.92 11.20 -10.04
N LYS A 500 13.74 11.71 -10.42
CA LYS A 500 13.31 13.11 -10.34
C LYS A 500 12.08 13.32 -9.45
N GLN A 501 11.88 12.46 -8.46
CA GLN A 501 10.82 12.59 -7.43
C GLN A 501 10.80 13.96 -6.74
N SER A 502 11.93 14.67 -6.65
CA SER A 502 12.00 16.03 -6.10
C SER A 502 11.16 17.05 -6.89
N ILE A 503 10.91 16.81 -8.17
CA ILE A 503 10.03 17.65 -9.00
C ILE A 503 8.57 17.26 -8.74
N GLY A 504 8.24 15.97 -8.83
CA GLY A 504 6.86 15.48 -8.66
C GLY A 504 6.31 15.71 -7.24
N GLY A 505 7.09 15.42 -6.20
CA GLY A 505 6.69 15.68 -4.81
C GLY A 505 6.42 17.17 -4.53
N MET A 506 7.19 18.09 -5.11
CA MET A 506 6.92 19.53 -5.00
C MET A 506 5.74 19.98 -5.89
N CYS A 507 5.55 19.34 -7.05
CA CYS A 507 4.41 19.58 -7.93
C CYS A 507 3.10 19.16 -7.28
N ASN A 508 3.00 17.89 -6.84
CA ASN A 508 1.87 17.37 -6.06
C ASN A 508 1.57 18.29 -4.88
N LEU A 509 2.56 18.59 -4.03
CA LEU A 509 2.36 19.40 -2.82
C LEU A 509 1.75 20.77 -3.14
N PHE A 510 2.24 21.44 -4.19
CA PHE A 510 1.67 22.71 -4.62
C PHE A 510 0.25 22.54 -5.20
N VAL A 511 0.05 21.62 -6.15
CA VAL A 511 -1.22 21.49 -6.85
C VAL A 511 -2.34 20.99 -5.94
N TYR A 512 -2.10 19.99 -5.10
CA TYR A 512 -3.13 19.48 -4.18
C TYR A 512 -3.55 20.53 -3.15
N TYR A 513 -2.60 21.19 -2.46
CA TYR A 513 -2.94 22.10 -1.36
C TYR A 513 -3.24 23.55 -1.76
N ILE A 514 -2.72 24.04 -2.90
CA ILE A 514 -2.98 25.41 -3.37
C ILE A 514 -4.10 25.47 -4.42
N ILE A 515 -4.35 24.38 -5.17
CA ILE A 515 -5.36 24.34 -6.24
C ILE A 515 -6.49 23.36 -5.91
N ALA A 516 -6.20 22.06 -5.79
CA ALA A 516 -7.22 21.01 -5.79
C ALA A 516 -8.13 21.05 -4.56
N VAL A 517 -7.56 21.05 -3.35
CA VAL A 517 -8.33 21.07 -2.09
C VAL A 517 -9.08 22.40 -1.91
N PRO A 518 -8.48 23.59 -2.10
CA PRO A 518 -9.24 24.86 -2.04
C PRO A 518 -10.38 24.93 -3.06
N LEU A 519 -10.17 24.46 -4.30
CA LEU A 519 -11.21 24.42 -5.33
C LEU A 519 -12.32 23.41 -4.98
N ALA A 520 -11.96 22.22 -4.54
CA ALA A 520 -12.89 21.17 -4.10
C ALA A 520 -13.80 21.69 -2.98
N LEU A 521 -13.24 22.31 -1.95
CA LEU A 521 -13.99 22.88 -0.82
C LEU A 521 -14.87 24.07 -1.25
N PHE A 522 -14.35 24.97 -2.10
CA PHE A 522 -15.11 26.11 -2.62
C PHE A 522 -16.31 25.69 -3.48
N LEU A 523 -16.16 24.66 -4.32
CA LEU A 523 -17.25 24.12 -5.12
C LEU A 523 -18.22 23.29 -4.27
N CYS A 524 -17.72 22.53 -3.29
CA CYS A 524 -18.52 21.72 -2.39
C CYS A 524 -19.49 22.58 -1.56
N PHE A 525 -18.98 23.62 -0.88
CA PHE A 525 -19.73 24.39 0.12
C PHE A 525 -20.28 25.73 -0.44
N PRO A 526 -19.50 26.81 -0.71
CA PRO A 526 -20.01 28.06 -1.28
C PRO A 526 -20.87 27.97 -2.55
N ARG A 527 -20.79 26.87 -3.32
CA ARG A 527 -21.58 26.66 -4.54
C ARG A 527 -22.63 25.54 -4.43
N ASP A 528 -22.79 24.93 -3.25
CA ASP A 528 -23.67 23.79 -2.96
C ASP A 528 -23.60 22.62 -3.98
N LEU A 529 -22.43 22.40 -4.60
CA LEU A 529 -22.22 21.27 -5.52
C LEU A 529 -21.85 19.98 -4.78
N LYS A 530 -21.65 20.02 -3.45
CA LYS A 530 -21.49 18.84 -2.57
C LYS A 530 -20.37 17.93 -3.09
N LEU A 531 -20.58 16.62 -3.15
CA LEU A 531 -19.60 15.67 -3.70
C LEU A 531 -19.24 15.97 -5.17
N VAL A 532 -20.14 16.53 -5.98
CA VAL A 532 -19.84 16.91 -7.37
C VAL A 532 -18.84 18.09 -7.39
N GLY A 533 -18.95 19.03 -6.45
CA GLY A 533 -17.95 20.09 -6.28
C GLY A 533 -16.59 19.56 -5.84
N LEU A 534 -16.60 18.67 -4.84
CA LEU A 534 -15.40 18.03 -4.29
C LEU A 534 -14.58 17.31 -5.36
N TRP A 535 -15.19 16.35 -6.06
CA TRP A 535 -14.50 15.55 -7.09
C TRP A 535 -14.13 16.36 -8.34
N THR A 536 -14.79 17.51 -8.59
CA THR A 536 -14.37 18.44 -9.65
C THR A 536 -13.03 19.10 -9.30
N GLY A 537 -12.83 19.49 -8.04
CA GLY A 537 -11.55 20.04 -7.57
C GLY A 537 -10.42 19.01 -7.70
N CYS A 538 -10.67 17.75 -7.35
CA CYS A 538 -9.72 16.64 -7.54
C CYS A 538 -9.36 16.44 -9.02
N ALA A 539 -10.35 16.35 -9.92
CA ALA A 539 -10.13 16.14 -11.35
C ALA A 539 -9.31 17.28 -11.99
N VAL A 540 -9.54 18.53 -11.57
CA VAL A 540 -8.72 19.68 -11.98
C VAL A 540 -7.30 19.57 -11.41
N GLY A 541 -7.15 19.15 -10.16
CA GLY A 541 -5.85 18.88 -9.52
C GLY A 541 -4.97 17.91 -10.29
N SER A 542 -5.42 16.66 -10.46
CA SER A 542 -4.69 15.62 -11.21
C SER A 542 -4.40 16.06 -12.66
N SER A 543 -5.34 16.77 -13.30
CA SER A 543 -5.11 17.37 -14.63
C SER A 543 -3.97 18.40 -14.63
N CYS A 544 -3.88 19.27 -13.62
CA CYS A 544 -2.81 20.24 -13.48
C CYS A 544 -1.44 19.59 -13.21
N ILE A 545 -1.38 18.51 -12.43
CA ILE A 545 -0.14 17.73 -12.21
C ILE A 545 0.32 17.11 -13.53
N THR A 546 -0.57 16.36 -14.19
CA THR A 546 -0.31 15.73 -15.50
C THR A 546 0.23 16.72 -16.54
N ILE A 547 -0.37 17.90 -16.63
CA ILE A 547 0.05 18.95 -17.58
C ILE A 547 1.43 19.51 -17.21
N SER A 548 1.67 19.85 -15.94
CA SER A 548 2.91 20.51 -15.52
C SER A 548 4.11 19.57 -15.50
N GLU A 549 3.97 18.33 -15.02
CA GLU A 549 5.01 17.31 -15.11
C GLU A 549 5.23 16.84 -16.55
N GLY A 550 4.17 16.71 -17.35
CA GLY A 550 4.27 16.39 -18.77
C GLY A 550 5.02 17.46 -19.57
N ILE A 551 4.84 18.74 -19.23
CA ILE A 551 5.63 19.85 -19.77
C ILE A 551 7.11 19.73 -19.33
N TYR A 552 7.37 19.46 -18.04
CA TYR A 552 8.74 19.26 -17.55
C TYR A 552 9.45 18.12 -18.30
N MET A 553 8.83 16.95 -18.38
CA MET A 553 9.35 15.77 -19.10
C MET A 553 9.61 16.02 -20.59
N LYS A 554 8.83 16.90 -21.24
CA LYS A 554 8.99 17.26 -22.65
C LYS A 554 10.25 18.09 -22.91
N PHE A 555 10.68 18.90 -21.94
CA PHE A 555 11.86 19.77 -22.06
C PHE A 555 13.10 19.25 -21.32
N TYR A 556 12.95 18.26 -20.43
CA TYR A 556 14.06 17.66 -19.68
C TYR A 556 15.04 16.89 -20.58
N ASP A 557 16.35 17.09 -20.37
CA ASP A 557 17.38 16.32 -21.09
C ASP A 557 17.57 14.92 -20.48
N TRP A 558 17.24 13.92 -21.27
CA TRP A 558 17.35 12.51 -20.96
C TRP A 558 18.80 12.04 -20.77
N ARG A 559 19.80 12.72 -21.36
CA ARG A 559 21.22 12.41 -21.12
C ARG A 559 21.57 12.63 -19.66
N LYS A 560 21.07 13.72 -19.08
CA LYS A 560 21.30 14.03 -17.67
C LYS A 560 20.76 12.95 -16.73
N ALA A 561 19.67 12.25 -17.07
CA ALA A 561 19.19 11.15 -16.24
C ALA A 561 20.16 9.97 -16.16
N VAL A 562 20.96 9.72 -17.21
CA VAL A 562 22.00 8.69 -17.23
C VAL A 562 23.24 9.15 -16.47
N GLU A 563 23.58 10.44 -16.54
CA GLU A 563 24.64 11.06 -15.73
C GLU A 563 24.27 11.02 -14.23
N ASP A 564 23.08 11.55 -13.87
CA ASP A 564 22.51 11.48 -12.52
C ASP A 564 22.43 10.02 -12.01
N ALA A 565 22.20 9.04 -12.90
CA ALA A 565 22.13 7.62 -12.53
C ALA A 565 23.51 6.99 -12.27
N LYS A 566 24.56 7.45 -12.96
CA LYS A 566 25.95 7.02 -12.68
C LYS A 566 26.44 7.60 -11.35
N GLU A 567 26.23 8.90 -11.11
CA GLU A 567 26.58 9.58 -9.85
C GLU A 567 25.94 8.93 -8.61
N ARG A 568 24.74 8.34 -8.73
CA ARG A 568 24.07 7.60 -7.63
C ARG A 568 24.71 6.24 -7.30
N GLN A 569 25.61 5.76 -8.14
CA GLN A 569 26.19 4.40 -8.09
C GLN A 569 27.70 4.38 -7.86
N GLU A 570 28.28 5.53 -7.52
CA GLU A 570 29.68 5.75 -7.16
C GLU A 570 29.79 6.10 -5.66
#